data_AF-A0A1S2DCY4-F1
#
_entry.id   AF-A0A1S2DCY4-F1
#
_cell.length_a   1.000
_cell.length_b   1.000
_cell.length_c   1.000
_cell.angle_alpha   90.00
_cell.angle_beta   90.00
_cell.angle_gamma   90.00
#
_symmetry.space_group_name_H-M   'P 1'
#
loop_
_entity.id
_entity.type
_entity.pdbx_description
1 polymer ?
#
loop_
_entity_poly.entity_id
_entity_poly.type
_entity_poly.pdbx_seq_one_letter_code
_entity_poly.pdbx_strand_id
1 'polypeptide(L)'
;MWQEAADFANRYNRTVVQAGLWLKPHNNSGGRVRAVQWRDKAQTQMGRRLLEAVLQYGDVSVGMKRQLIEIETERAIFNAKVAAATRQVDRLNRLLKDLDEIEAMV
;
A
#
# COMPACT_ATOMS: atom_id res chain seq x y z
N MET A 1 3.20 8.75 -8.31
CA MET A 1 2.34 8.24 -7.21
C MET A 1 3.09 7.91 -5.91
N TRP A 2 4.38 8.26 -5.75
CA TRP A 2 5.03 8.17 -4.42
C TRP A 2 4.34 9.12 -3.42
N GLN A 3 4.11 10.36 -3.86
CA GLN A 3 3.46 11.39 -3.08
C GLN A 3 2.06 10.93 -2.61
N GLU A 4 1.21 10.42 -3.51
CA GLU A 4 -0.11 9.91 -3.13
C GLU A 4 -0.09 8.81 -2.07
N ALA A 5 0.88 7.88 -2.14
CA ALA A 5 1.03 6.84 -1.13
C ALA A 5 1.50 7.42 0.22
N ALA A 6 2.40 8.40 0.17
CA ALA A 6 2.85 9.12 1.36
C ALA A 6 1.71 9.96 1.98
N ASP A 7 0.92 10.64 1.18
CA ASP A 7 -0.25 11.42 1.59
C ASP A 7 -1.32 10.53 2.22
N PHE A 8 -1.61 9.38 1.59
CA PHE A 8 -2.50 8.36 2.15
C PHE A 8 -2.02 7.92 3.54
N ALA A 9 -0.73 7.59 3.67
CA ALA A 9 -0.17 7.17 4.95
C ALA A 9 -0.23 8.29 5.99
N ASN A 10 0.18 9.52 5.63
CA ASN A 10 0.19 10.67 6.51
C ASN A 10 -1.21 11.04 7.02
N ARG A 11 -2.24 10.91 6.16
CA ARG A 11 -3.64 11.16 6.53
C ARG A 11 -4.10 10.29 7.71
N TYR A 12 -3.67 9.03 7.76
CA TYR A 12 -4.16 8.06 8.74
C TYR A 12 -3.17 7.71 9.85
N ASN A 13 -1.88 8.03 9.68
CA ASN A 13 -0.84 7.68 10.65
C ASN A 13 -1.08 8.24 12.04
N ARG A 14 -1.65 9.45 12.18
CA ARG A 14 -2.03 10.00 13.50
C ARG A 14 -3.03 9.12 14.26
N THR A 15 -3.89 8.41 13.55
CA THR A 15 -4.89 7.50 14.14
C THR A 15 -4.30 6.13 14.39
N VAL A 16 -3.68 5.50 13.38
CA VAL A 16 -3.26 4.09 13.50
C VAL A 16 -2.12 3.88 14.51
N VAL A 17 -1.30 4.90 14.78
CA VAL A 17 -0.25 4.83 15.83
C VAL A 17 -0.81 4.70 17.24
N GLN A 18 -2.04 5.15 17.47
CA GLN A 18 -2.72 4.98 18.76
C GLN A 18 -3.05 3.51 19.02
N ALA A 19 -3.13 2.70 17.96
CA ALA A 19 -3.34 1.26 18.01
C ALA A 19 -2.03 0.45 17.87
N GLY A 20 -0.86 1.10 17.98
CA GLY A 20 0.44 0.44 17.82
C GLY A 20 0.77 0.02 16.38
N LEU A 21 0.04 0.56 15.41
CA LEU A 21 0.22 0.29 13.98
C LEU A 21 0.83 1.49 13.26
N TRP A 22 1.31 1.24 12.05
CA TRP A 22 1.84 2.26 11.16
C TRP A 22 1.48 1.92 9.71
N LEU A 23 1.20 2.93 8.89
CA LEU A 23 1.02 2.78 7.44
C LEU A 23 2.26 3.30 6.72
N LYS A 24 2.83 2.47 5.84
CA LYS A 24 4.08 2.80 5.14
C LYS A 24 3.97 2.48 3.65
N PRO A 25 4.31 3.41 2.75
CA PRO A 25 4.53 3.09 1.33
C PRO A 25 5.60 2.01 1.20
N HIS A 26 5.31 0.95 0.45
CA HIS A 26 6.24 -0.15 0.27
C HIS A 26 7.45 0.30 -0.57
N ASN A 27 8.66 0.07 -0.06
CA ASN A 27 9.89 0.53 -0.70
C ASN A 27 10.47 -0.48 -1.71
N ASN A 28 10.02 -1.73 -1.70
CA ASN A 28 10.70 -2.82 -2.42
C ASN A 28 9.83 -3.39 -3.54
N SER A 29 10.03 -2.87 -4.75
CA SER A 29 9.70 -3.49 -6.04
C SER A 29 9.87 -2.39 -7.08
N GLY A 30 10.56 -2.64 -8.19
CA GLY A 30 10.84 -1.70 -9.29
C GLY A 30 9.61 -1.07 -10.00
N GLY A 31 8.44 -1.07 -9.37
CA GLY A 31 7.23 -0.40 -9.80
C GLY A 31 7.25 1.08 -9.46
N ARG A 32 6.91 1.90 -10.46
CA ARG A 32 6.78 3.36 -10.39
C ARG A 32 5.65 3.83 -9.45
N VAL A 33 4.84 2.91 -8.90
CA VAL A 33 3.69 3.16 -8.02
C VAL A 33 3.79 2.29 -6.75
N ARG A 34 3.56 2.87 -5.57
CA ARG A 34 3.78 2.20 -4.28
C ARG A 34 2.48 1.89 -3.55
N ALA A 35 2.27 0.62 -3.25
CA ALA A 35 1.20 0.19 -2.35
C ALA A 35 1.52 0.60 -0.90
N VAL A 36 0.50 0.86 -0.09
CA VAL A 36 0.63 1.15 1.34
C VAL A 36 0.44 -0.14 2.14
N GLN A 37 1.36 -0.40 3.05
CA GLN A 37 1.41 -1.61 3.87
C GLN A 37 1.22 -1.28 5.36
N TRP A 38 0.59 -2.20 6.08
CA TRP A 38 0.60 -2.22 7.53
C TRP A 38 2.00 -2.56 8.05
N ARG A 39 2.38 -1.86 9.10
CA ARG A 39 3.60 -2.02 9.88
C ARG A 39 3.25 -1.98 11.35
N ASP A 40 4.06 -2.63 12.16
CA ASP A 40 4.06 -2.42 13.60
C ASP A 40 4.65 -1.03 13.90
N LYS A 41 4.43 -0.51 15.10
CA LYS A 41 4.97 0.79 15.53
C LYS A 41 6.49 0.91 15.38
N ALA A 42 7.22 -0.19 15.61
CA ALA A 42 8.67 -0.25 15.45
C ALA A 42 9.11 -0.40 13.98
N GLN A 43 8.17 -0.57 13.04
CA GLN A 43 8.38 -0.79 11.61
C GLN A 43 9.23 -2.02 11.25
N THR A 44 9.31 -3.00 12.16
CA THR A 44 10.07 -4.25 12.00
C THR A 44 9.26 -5.33 11.29
N GLN A 45 7.96 -5.39 11.54
CA GLN A 45 7.03 -6.36 10.97
C GLN A 45 6.12 -5.69 9.94
N MET A 46 5.52 -6.50 9.07
CA MET A 46 4.57 -6.00 8.07
C MET A 46 3.42 -6.96 7.81
N GLY A 47 2.37 -6.41 7.20
CA GLY A 47 1.27 -7.18 6.62
C GLY A 47 -0.02 -7.12 7.41
N ARG A 48 -1.09 -7.61 6.78
CA ARG A 48 -2.48 -7.57 7.28
C ARG A 48 -2.66 -8.25 8.64
N ARG A 49 -1.87 -9.28 8.93
CA ARG A 49 -1.87 -10.00 10.22
C ARG A 49 -1.71 -9.08 11.43
N LEU A 50 -1.02 -7.94 11.28
CA LEU A 50 -0.84 -6.96 12.35
C LEU A 50 -2.16 -6.27 12.69
N LEU A 51 -2.94 -5.89 11.68
CA LEU A 51 -4.28 -5.35 11.86
C LEU A 51 -5.19 -6.40 12.49
N GLU A 52 -5.17 -7.64 12.00
CA GLU A 52 -5.99 -8.74 12.51
C GLU A 52 -5.70 -9.00 14.01
N ALA A 53 -4.43 -9.02 14.40
CA ALA A 53 -4.03 -9.16 15.80
C ALA A 53 -4.56 -8.01 16.69
N VAL A 54 -4.49 -6.76 16.21
CA VAL A 54 -5.04 -5.61 16.95
C VAL A 54 -6.57 -5.67 17.06
N LEU A 55 -7.26 -6.10 16.01
CA LEU A 55 -8.72 -6.22 16.03
C LEU A 55 -9.18 -7.34 16.97
N GLN A 56 -8.46 -8.46 16.99
CA GLN A 56 -8.84 -9.65 17.76
C GLN A 56 -8.40 -9.56 19.23
N TYR A 57 -7.16 -9.15 19.48
CA TYR A 57 -6.53 -9.23 20.80
C TYR A 57 -6.10 -7.87 21.35
N GLY A 58 -6.13 -6.80 20.54
CA GLY A 58 -5.69 -5.48 20.96
C GLY A 58 -6.63 -4.86 21.99
N ASP A 59 -6.03 -4.26 23.02
CA ASP A 59 -6.70 -3.41 23.99
C ASP A 59 -6.96 -2.03 23.39
N VAL A 60 -7.89 -1.99 22.43
CA VAL A 60 -8.34 -0.79 21.73
C VAL A 60 -9.87 -0.72 21.79
N SER A 61 -10.39 0.50 21.91
CA SER A 61 -11.83 0.72 21.99
C SER A 61 -12.57 0.20 20.75
N VAL A 62 -13.85 -0.15 20.90
CA VAL A 62 -14.70 -0.57 19.77
C VAL A 62 -14.76 0.50 18.67
N GLY A 63 -14.77 1.78 19.06
CA GLY A 63 -14.70 2.91 18.12
C GLY A 63 -13.40 2.91 17.30
N MET A 64 -12.26 2.65 17.94
CA MET A 64 -10.97 2.52 17.25
C MET A 64 -10.96 1.30 16.32
N LYS A 65 -11.51 0.16 16.74
CA LYS A 65 -11.64 -1.02 15.85
C LYS A 65 -12.43 -0.72 14.59
N ARG A 66 -13.53 0.03 14.70
CA ARG A 66 -14.33 0.47 13.54
C ARG A 66 -13.51 1.38 12.61
N GLN A 67 -12.82 2.37 13.16
CA GLN A 67 -11.95 3.26 12.38
C GLN A 67 -10.84 2.50 11.64
N LEU A 68 -10.22 1.51 12.29
CA LEU A 68 -9.19 0.68 11.66
C LEU A 68 -9.74 -0.13 10.47
N ILE A 69 -10.98 -0.61 10.55
CA ILE A 69 -11.66 -1.32 9.44
C ILE A 69 -11.97 -0.38 8.28
N GLU A 70 -12.42 0.84 8.57
CA GLU A 70 -12.64 1.88 7.55
C GLU A 70 -11.34 2.23 6.83
N ILE A 71 -10.26 2.44 7.58
CA ILE A 71 -8.91 2.70 7.04
C ILE A 71 -8.43 1.52 6.19
N GLU A 72 -8.64 0.28 6.62
CA GLU A 72 -8.28 -0.90 5.81
C GLU A 72 -9.06 -0.97 4.50
N THR A 73 -10.35 -0.63 4.53
CA THR A 73 -11.19 -0.59 3.33
C THR A 73 -10.64 0.42 2.32
N GLU A 74 -10.31 1.64 2.79
CA GLU A 74 -9.69 2.66 1.93
C GLU A 74 -8.32 2.24 1.42
N ARG A 75 -7.48 1.62 2.27
CA ARG A 75 -6.16 1.14 1.88
C ARG A 75 -6.24 0.03 0.83
N ALA A 76 -7.21 -0.87 0.96
CA ALA A 76 -7.46 -1.93 -0.01
C ALA A 76 -7.85 -1.35 -1.37
N ILE A 77 -8.75 -0.36 -1.39
CA ILE A 77 -9.15 0.36 -2.61
C ILE A 77 -7.95 1.09 -3.22
N PHE A 78 -7.18 1.82 -2.41
CA PHE A 78 -5.96 2.50 -2.87
C PHE A 78 -4.97 1.52 -3.51
N ASN A 79 -4.67 0.41 -2.83
CA ASN A 79 -3.75 -0.60 -3.35
C ASN A 79 -4.27 -1.30 -4.61
N ALA A 80 -5.58 -1.49 -4.76
CA ALA A 80 -6.18 -2.01 -5.98
C ALA A 80 -5.94 -1.07 -7.17
N LYS A 81 -6.10 0.25 -6.97
CA LYS A 81 -5.79 1.28 -7.99
C LYS A 81 -4.30 1.25 -8.36
N VAL A 82 -3.42 1.16 -7.37
CA VAL A 82 -1.97 1.01 -7.57
C VAL A 82 -1.65 -0.23 -8.42
N ALA A 83 -2.26 -1.37 -8.10
CA ALA A 83 -2.04 -2.62 -8.83
C ALA A 83 -2.54 -2.50 -10.29
N ALA A 84 -3.68 -1.86 -10.51
CA ALA A 84 -4.19 -1.61 -11.86
C ALA A 84 -3.26 -0.71 -12.68
N ALA A 85 -2.78 0.39 -12.10
CA ALA A 85 -1.82 1.29 -12.75
C ALA A 85 -0.51 0.58 -13.08
N THR A 86 0.02 -0.22 -12.14
CA THR A 86 1.25 -1.00 -12.34
C THR A 86 1.12 -1.95 -13.52
N ARG A 87 0.00 -2.70 -13.61
CA ARG A 87 -0.26 -3.59 -14.76
C ARG A 87 -0.27 -2.86 -16.11
N GLN A 88 -0.81 -1.64 -16.16
CA GLN A 88 -0.82 -0.86 -17.40
C GLN A 88 0.59 -0.38 -17.77
N VAL A 89 1.37 0.09 -16.79
CA VAL A 89 2.78 0.46 -17.01
C VAL A 89 3.60 -0.72 -17.51
N ASP A 90 3.44 -1.90 -16.91
CA ASP A 90 4.13 -3.11 -17.35
C ASP A 90 3.77 -3.51 -18.78
N ARG A 91 2.48 -3.38 -19.15
CA ARG A 91 2.01 -3.64 -20.52
C ARG A 91 2.65 -2.67 -21.53
N LEU A 92 2.69 -1.38 -21.20
CA LEU A 92 3.29 -0.36 -22.07
C LEU A 92 4.80 -0.58 -22.23
N ASN A 93 5.51 -0.93 -21.16
CA ASN A 93 6.94 -1.21 -21.24
C ASN A 93 7.24 -2.43 -22.13
N ARG A 94 6.40 -3.47 -22.12
CA ARG A 94 6.53 -4.61 -23.05
C ARG A 94 6.32 -4.16 -24.49
N LEU A 95 5.27 -3.39 -24.75
CA LEU A 95 4.98 -2.90 -26.10
C LEU A 95 6.13 -2.05 -26.64
N LEU A 96 6.73 -1.18 -25.83
CA LEU A 96 7.91 -0.40 -26.23
C LEU A 96 9.08 -1.32 -26.61
N LYS A 97 9.35 -2.36 -25.80
CA LYS A 97 10.41 -3.34 -26.12
C LYS A 97 10.12 -4.08 -27.42
N ASP A 98 8.88 -4.47 -27.66
CA ASP A 98 8.47 -5.14 -28.90
C ASP A 98 8.68 -4.21 -30.12
N LEU A 99 8.41 -2.91 -29.99
CA LEU A 99 8.67 -1.92 -31.03
C LEU A 99 10.17 -1.73 -31.29
N ASP A 100 10.98 -1.63 -30.24
CA ASP A 100 12.45 -1.54 -30.34
C ASP A 100 13.02 -2.77 -31.09
N GLU A 101 12.49 -3.96 -30.82
CA GLU A 101 12.88 -5.20 -31.50
C GLU A 101 12.50 -5.18 -33.00
N ILE A 102 11.33 -4.66 -33.34
CA ILE A 102 10.89 -4.51 -34.75
C ILE A 102 11.76 -3.49 -35.49
N GLU A 103 12.06 -2.34 -34.89
CA GLU A 103 12.92 -1.33 -35.50
C GLU A 103 14.33 -1.87 -35.78
N ALA A 104 14.88 -2.71 -34.89
CA ALA A 104 16.19 -3.33 -35.07
C ALA A 104 16.24 -4.40 -36.19
N MET A 105 15.08 -4.86 -36.69
CA MET A 105 14.98 -5.81 -37.80
C MET A 105 14.91 -5.13 -39.18
N VAL A 106 14.74 -3.81 -39.23
CA VAL A 106 14.68 -2.98 -40.45
C VAL A 106 16.05 -2.40 -40.75
#